data_AF-A0A1Y1JXV3-F1
#
_entry.id   AF-A0A1Y1JXV3-F1
#
_cell.length_a   1.000
_cell.length_b   1.000
_cell.length_c   1.000
_cell.angle_alpha   90.00
_cell.angle_beta   90.00
_cell.angle_gamma   90.00
#
_symmetry.space_group_name_H-M   'P 1'
#
loop_
_entity.id
_entity.type
_entity.pdbx_description
1 polymer ?
#
loop_
_entity_poly.entity_id
_entity_poly.type
_entity_poly.pdbx_seq_one_letter_code
_entity_poly.pdbx_strand_id
1 'polypeptide(L)'
;VKYASLQLNYLLQLIYKMHCREQFHNESPEYLFDQEQRKETWKKRPVYSAPVKIANWNEDLFLEEEKERVASYKRDHCQLLIQKTRKIFKNLLKSVILAPETPYVLYGYVYQIQACDLPNKLNPDEGSKATYGLYLSGIMNERDLDVDTHFIHGCGLCLSPDKAPCVRNTFLFVGCDGQSNGQSVYYGDDVYIRISESGTDSHLYLQCENATMDDFGGHLQLRLTQSPDLYCRFKVYHWNPNLRDETAGSGFPPNARVIIKHSASGRNLAGEYTYWIPTLFGAECSVSCHTYRDTHKLETAENYWKIVSDVKPDINLYVRAAKGEDIPVDLLN
;
A
#
# COMPACT_ATOMS: atom_id res chain seq x y z
N VAL A 1 38.61 32.92 28.95
CA VAL A 1 39.59 32.73 27.86
C VAL A 1 39.18 31.64 26.86
N LYS A 2 38.77 30.43 27.27
CA LYS A 2 38.34 29.35 26.35
C LYS A 2 37.00 29.58 25.61
N TYR A 3 36.10 30.42 26.13
CA TYR A 3 34.82 30.72 25.46
C TYR A 3 34.93 31.77 24.34
N ALA A 4 35.91 32.68 24.43
CA ALA A 4 36.16 33.70 23.39
C ALA A 4 36.80 33.10 22.12
N SER A 5 37.59 32.03 22.26
CA SER A 5 38.22 31.35 21.12
C SER A 5 37.26 30.50 20.28
N LEU A 6 36.15 30.05 20.86
CA LEU A 6 35.10 29.30 20.15
C LEU A 6 34.20 30.21 19.31
N GLN A 7 33.86 31.39 19.81
CA GLN A 7 33.08 32.38 19.04
C GLN A 7 33.86 32.97 17.86
N LEU A 8 35.17 33.22 18.02
CA LEU A 8 36.02 33.70 16.94
C LEU A 8 36.20 32.67 15.81
N ASN A 9 36.35 31.39 16.15
CA ASN A 9 36.44 30.32 15.14
C ASN A 9 35.14 30.15 14.36
N TYR A 10 33.98 30.27 15.02
CA TYR A 10 32.68 30.14 14.35
C TYR A 10 32.41 31.32 13.40
N LEU A 11 32.78 32.53 13.81
CA LEU A 11 32.72 33.73 12.97
C LEU A 11 33.68 33.65 11.76
N LEU A 12 34.91 33.17 11.96
CA LEU A 12 35.86 32.93 10.86
C LEU A 12 35.34 31.86 9.88
N GLN A 13 34.70 30.80 10.36
CA GLN A 13 34.12 29.76 9.50
C GLN A 13 32.90 30.25 8.72
N LEU A 14 32.07 31.12 9.32
CA LEU A 14 30.93 31.75 8.65
C LEU A 14 31.38 32.78 7.61
N ILE A 15 32.40 33.59 7.91
CA ILE A 15 32.99 34.54 6.96
C ILE A 15 33.66 33.79 5.81
N TYR A 16 34.37 32.69 6.08
CA TYR A 16 34.96 31.85 5.03
C TYR A 16 33.88 31.15 4.18
N LYS A 17 32.79 30.66 4.79
CA LYS A 17 31.65 30.11 4.04
C LYS A 17 30.90 31.15 3.21
N MET A 18 30.75 32.39 3.71
CA MET A 18 30.13 33.49 2.96
C MET A 18 31.02 33.98 1.82
N HIS A 19 32.33 34.13 2.06
CA HIS A 19 33.29 34.53 1.03
C HIS A 19 33.46 33.45 -0.04
N CYS A 20 33.43 32.17 0.33
CA CYS A 20 33.36 31.07 -0.63
C CYS A 20 32.00 31.02 -1.35
N ARG A 21 30.86 31.28 -0.69
CA ARG A 21 29.55 31.32 -1.37
C ARG A 21 29.43 32.46 -2.38
N GLU A 22 30.02 33.62 -2.10
CA GLU A 22 30.05 34.75 -3.04
C GLU A 22 31.01 34.53 -4.21
N GLN A 23 32.09 33.76 -4.02
CA GLN A 23 33.03 33.42 -5.10
C GLN A 23 32.51 32.34 -6.07
N PHE A 24 31.54 31.52 -5.68
CA PHE A 24 31.02 30.41 -6.50
C PHE A 24 29.70 30.70 -7.23
N HIS A 25 29.19 31.95 -7.23
CA HIS A 25 27.94 32.26 -7.93
C HIS A 25 27.95 33.45 -8.88
N ASN A 26 29.13 33.92 -9.29
CA ASN A 26 29.24 34.75 -10.49
C ASN A 26 29.93 33.94 -11.60
N GLU A 27 29.25 32.89 -12.09
CA GLU A 27 29.55 32.41 -13.44
C GLU A 27 29.32 33.62 -14.37
N SER A 28 30.38 34.11 -15.02
CA SER A 28 30.26 35.29 -15.88
C SER A 28 29.17 35.02 -16.94
N PRO A 29 28.36 36.03 -17.33
CA PRO A 29 27.35 35.86 -18.36
C PRO A 29 27.91 35.26 -19.66
N GLU A 30 29.17 35.53 -19.97
CA GLU A 30 29.91 34.93 -21.08
C GLU A 30 30.14 33.42 -20.92
N TYR A 31 30.42 32.92 -19.71
CA TYR A 31 30.62 31.50 -19.45
C TYR A 31 29.32 30.71 -19.56
N LEU A 32 28.22 31.26 -19.06
CA LEU A 32 26.88 30.67 -19.22
C LEU A 32 26.44 30.65 -20.69
N PHE A 33 26.67 31.76 -21.41
CA PHE A 33 26.39 31.84 -22.85
C PHE A 33 27.24 30.84 -23.66
N ASP A 34 28.52 30.68 -23.35
CA ASP A 34 29.39 29.67 -23.99
C ASP A 34 28.93 28.24 -23.67
N GLN A 35 28.49 27.97 -22.44
CA GLN A 35 27.89 26.68 -22.07
C GLN A 35 26.59 26.39 -22.84
N GLU A 36 25.72 27.38 -23.01
CA GLU A 36 24.49 27.24 -23.78
C GLU A 36 24.77 27.08 -25.27
N GLN A 37 25.69 27.85 -25.85
CA GLN A 37 26.15 27.68 -27.23
C GLN A 37 26.80 26.32 -27.46
N ARG A 38 27.60 25.84 -26.50
CA ARG A 38 28.14 24.47 -26.51
C ARG A 38 27.01 23.45 -26.44
N LYS A 39 26.04 23.58 -25.52
CA LYS A 39 24.89 22.67 -25.47
C LYS A 39 24.08 22.69 -26.76
N GLU A 40 23.91 23.85 -27.40
CA GLU A 40 23.23 23.98 -28.69
C GLU A 40 24.01 23.35 -29.83
N THR A 41 25.32 23.57 -29.92
CA THR A 41 26.18 22.94 -30.94
C THR A 41 26.25 21.43 -30.73
N TRP A 42 26.29 20.95 -29.48
CA TRP A 42 26.18 19.55 -29.13
C TRP A 42 24.81 18.94 -29.50
N LYS A 43 23.72 19.70 -29.42
CA LYS A 43 22.39 19.28 -29.91
C LYS A 43 22.30 19.28 -31.44
N LYS A 44 22.98 20.20 -32.12
CA LYS A 44 22.98 20.35 -33.59
C LYS A 44 23.92 19.34 -34.29
N ARG A 45 24.68 18.53 -33.56
CA ARG A 45 25.57 17.54 -34.16
C ARG A 45 24.78 16.41 -34.84
N PRO A 46 25.19 15.94 -36.02
CA PRO A 46 24.63 14.72 -36.59
C PRO A 46 24.91 13.54 -35.66
N VAL A 47 23.84 12.84 -35.26
CA VAL A 47 23.94 11.57 -34.50
C VAL A 47 23.94 10.44 -35.50
N TYR A 48 24.97 9.60 -35.44
CA TYR A 48 25.16 8.48 -36.36
C TYR A 48 24.75 7.17 -35.69
N SER A 49 24.33 6.18 -36.49
CA SER A 49 24.01 4.83 -36.00
C SER A 49 25.27 3.99 -35.84
N ALA A 50 25.20 2.95 -34.98
CA ALA A 50 26.30 2.02 -34.67
C ALA A 50 27.13 1.50 -35.88
N PRO A 51 26.57 1.18 -37.06
CA PRO A 51 27.38 0.74 -38.21
C PRO A 51 28.30 1.83 -38.79
N VAL A 52 28.07 3.11 -38.49
CA VAL A 52 28.90 4.22 -38.97
C VAL A 52 30.04 4.49 -37.97
N LYS A 53 31.25 4.11 -38.36
CA LYS A 53 32.45 4.24 -37.52
C LYS A 53 32.98 5.67 -37.52
N ILE A 54 32.40 6.53 -36.69
CA ILE A 54 32.85 7.92 -36.51
C ILE A 54 32.94 8.29 -35.04
N ALA A 55 33.88 9.18 -34.69
CA ALA A 55 34.12 9.63 -33.33
C ALA A 55 34.31 8.46 -32.35
N ASN A 56 33.47 8.35 -31.32
CA ASN A 56 33.62 7.40 -30.23
C ASN A 56 32.95 6.03 -30.48
N TRP A 57 32.73 5.69 -31.75
CA TRP A 57 32.02 4.47 -32.16
C TRP A 57 32.54 3.19 -31.48
N ASN A 58 33.84 3.11 -31.18
CA ASN A 58 34.45 1.94 -30.57
C ASN A 58 34.08 1.80 -29.08
N GLU A 59 34.04 2.91 -28.33
CA GLU A 59 33.58 2.89 -26.94
C GLU A 59 32.06 2.68 -26.87
N ASP A 60 31.30 3.30 -27.78
CA ASP A 60 29.85 3.13 -27.85
C ASP A 60 29.48 1.66 -28.14
N LEU A 61 30.18 1.02 -29.10
CA LEU A 61 30.01 -0.40 -29.40
C LEU A 61 30.37 -1.28 -28.19
N PHE A 62 31.50 -1.02 -27.54
CA PHE A 62 31.90 -1.78 -26.35
C PHE A 62 30.90 -1.63 -25.19
N LEU A 63 30.37 -0.42 -24.97
CA LEU A 63 29.33 -0.17 -23.98
C LEU A 63 28.03 -0.90 -24.30
N GLU A 64 27.68 -1.00 -25.59
CA GLU A 64 26.51 -1.76 -26.04
C GLU A 64 26.71 -3.27 -25.82
N GLU A 65 27.85 -3.82 -26.23
CA GLU A 65 28.21 -5.23 -25.98
C GLU A 65 28.24 -5.57 -24.48
N GLU A 66 28.76 -4.68 -23.63
CA GLU A 66 28.74 -4.86 -22.17
C GLU A 66 27.30 -4.86 -21.63
N LYS A 67 26.46 -3.92 -22.08
CA LYS A 67 25.03 -3.87 -21.70
C LYS A 67 24.30 -5.13 -22.12
N GLU A 68 24.55 -5.61 -23.34
CA GLU A 68 23.98 -6.86 -23.85
C GLU A 68 24.44 -8.06 -23.02
N ARG A 69 25.72 -8.13 -22.67
CA ARG A 69 26.26 -9.21 -21.83
C ARG A 69 25.63 -9.22 -20.44
N VAL A 70 25.56 -8.06 -19.79
CA VAL A 70 24.90 -7.92 -18.47
C VAL A 70 23.42 -8.25 -18.57
N ALA A 71 22.74 -7.82 -19.63
CA ALA A 71 21.33 -8.12 -19.85
C ALA A 71 21.10 -9.62 -20.09
N SER A 72 21.96 -10.28 -20.87
CA SER A 72 21.90 -11.73 -21.10
C SER A 72 22.14 -12.49 -19.80
N TYR A 73 23.21 -12.14 -19.07
CA TYR A 73 23.49 -12.72 -17.76
C TYR A 73 22.29 -12.60 -16.81
N LYS A 74 21.71 -11.40 -16.68
CA LYS A 74 20.52 -11.18 -15.85
C LYS A 74 19.29 -11.96 -16.34
N ARG A 75 19.12 -12.11 -17.65
CA ARG A 75 18.02 -12.89 -18.25
C ARG A 75 18.13 -14.36 -17.90
N ASP A 76 19.34 -14.93 -18.05
CA ASP A 76 19.63 -16.34 -17.81
C ASP A 76 19.46 -16.69 -16.32
N HIS A 77 19.74 -15.74 -15.42
CA HIS A 77 19.58 -15.91 -13.97
C HIS A 77 18.20 -15.47 -13.43
N CYS A 78 17.24 -15.14 -14.30
CA CYS A 78 15.90 -14.65 -13.90
C CYS A 78 15.92 -13.40 -13.01
N GLN A 79 16.94 -12.54 -13.17
CA GLN A 79 17.15 -11.33 -12.36
C GLN A 79 16.64 -10.05 -13.06
N LEU A 80 16.04 -10.17 -14.25
CA LEU A 80 15.42 -9.00 -14.89
C LEU A 80 14.22 -8.53 -14.07
N LEU A 81 14.10 -7.21 -13.93
CA LEU A 81 12.98 -6.59 -13.21
C LEU A 81 11.63 -7.07 -13.74
N ILE A 82 11.45 -7.15 -15.06
CA ILE A 82 10.23 -7.66 -15.69
C ILE A 82 9.90 -9.11 -15.28
N GLN A 83 10.91 -9.97 -15.11
CA GLN A 83 10.71 -11.36 -14.69
C GLN A 83 10.32 -11.42 -13.21
N LYS A 84 11.01 -10.67 -12.35
CA LYS A 84 10.69 -10.57 -10.92
C LYS A 84 9.27 -10.02 -10.71
N THR A 85 8.95 -8.89 -11.34
CA THR A 85 7.64 -8.24 -11.24
C THR A 85 6.52 -9.17 -11.71
N ARG A 86 6.68 -9.85 -12.86
CA ARG A 86 5.68 -10.84 -13.34
C ARG A 86 5.44 -11.97 -12.33
N LYS A 87 6.50 -12.46 -11.68
CA LYS A 87 6.39 -13.50 -10.64
C LYS A 87 5.65 -12.97 -9.42
N ILE A 88 5.90 -11.73 -9.00
CA ILE A 88 5.18 -11.06 -7.91
C ILE A 88 3.69 -10.91 -8.24
N PHE A 89 3.35 -10.41 -9.43
CA PHE A 89 1.95 -10.31 -9.85
C PHE A 89 1.25 -11.67 -9.84
N LYS A 90 1.91 -12.71 -10.35
CA LYS A 90 1.36 -14.07 -10.36
C LYS A 90 1.09 -14.60 -8.95
N ASN A 91 1.95 -14.27 -7.99
CA ASN A 91 1.85 -14.72 -6.61
C ASN A 91 0.82 -13.92 -5.82
N LEU A 92 0.90 -12.59 -5.86
CA LEU A 92 0.08 -11.70 -5.05
C LEU A 92 -1.35 -11.54 -5.58
N LEU A 93 -1.54 -11.59 -6.90
CA LEU A 93 -2.85 -11.56 -7.54
C LEU A 93 -3.43 -12.96 -7.82
N LYS A 94 -2.85 -13.99 -7.21
CA LYS A 94 -3.42 -15.34 -7.24
C LYS A 94 -4.80 -15.30 -6.59
N SER A 95 -5.82 -15.77 -7.33
CA SER A 95 -7.20 -15.79 -6.87
C SER A 95 -7.38 -16.67 -5.64
N VAL A 96 -8.14 -16.19 -4.65
CA VAL A 96 -8.45 -16.92 -3.42
C VAL A 96 -9.96 -17.04 -3.26
N ILE A 97 -10.42 -18.18 -2.77
CA ILE A 97 -11.84 -18.43 -2.49
C ILE A 97 -12.16 -17.85 -1.11
N LEU A 98 -13.21 -17.02 -1.04
CA LEU A 98 -13.66 -16.41 0.21
C LEU A 98 -14.49 -17.37 1.06
N ALA A 99 -14.72 -16.99 2.31
CA ALA A 99 -15.55 -17.71 3.24
C ALA A 99 -16.97 -17.90 2.67
N PRO A 100 -17.56 -19.09 2.84
CA PRO A 100 -18.93 -19.34 2.41
C PRO A 100 -19.93 -18.47 3.20
N GLU A 101 -21.14 -18.35 2.66
CA GLU A 101 -22.25 -17.63 3.28
C GLU A 101 -22.54 -18.23 4.67
N THR A 102 -22.10 -17.50 5.69
CA THR A 102 -22.21 -17.90 7.10
C THR A 102 -22.97 -16.80 7.84
N PRO A 103 -23.81 -17.15 8.83
CA PRO A 103 -24.60 -16.16 9.57
C PRO A 103 -23.73 -15.20 10.38
N TYR A 104 -22.50 -15.61 10.72
CA TYR A 104 -21.55 -14.83 11.48
C TYR A 104 -20.15 -14.97 10.87
N VAL A 105 -19.30 -13.97 11.08
CA VAL A 105 -17.88 -14.07 10.76
C VAL A 105 -17.22 -15.12 11.67
N LEU A 106 -16.42 -16.01 11.09
CA LEU A 106 -15.82 -17.17 11.78
C LEU A 106 -14.29 -17.08 11.79
N TYR A 107 -13.65 -17.59 12.83
CA TYR A 107 -12.20 -17.72 12.90
C TYR A 107 -11.67 -18.75 11.89
N GLY A 108 -10.52 -18.48 11.29
CA GLY A 108 -9.84 -19.39 10.36
C GLY A 108 -10.40 -19.44 8.94
N TYR A 109 -11.43 -18.63 8.63
CA TYR A 109 -11.93 -18.45 7.27
C TYR A 109 -11.36 -17.19 6.62
N VAL A 110 -11.37 -17.15 5.29
CA VAL A 110 -10.80 -16.06 4.49
C VAL A 110 -11.85 -15.02 4.13
N TYR A 111 -11.60 -13.77 4.48
CA TYR A 111 -12.49 -12.63 4.22
C TYR A 111 -11.71 -11.49 3.54
N GLN A 112 -12.41 -10.56 2.92
CA GLN A 112 -11.85 -9.26 2.54
C GLN A 112 -12.29 -8.19 3.53
N ILE A 113 -11.45 -7.19 3.76
CA ILE A 113 -11.78 -6.04 4.61
C ILE A 113 -11.99 -4.84 3.69
N GLN A 114 -13.22 -4.34 3.63
CA GLN A 114 -13.62 -3.28 2.70
C GLN A 114 -13.96 -1.99 3.45
N ALA A 115 -13.35 -0.87 3.08
CA ALA A 115 -13.79 0.47 3.47
C ALA A 115 -14.99 0.85 2.59
N CYS A 116 -16.20 0.76 3.14
CA CYS A 116 -17.43 0.75 2.35
C CYS A 116 -17.91 2.14 1.88
N ASP A 117 -17.57 3.19 2.61
CA ASP A 117 -18.08 4.54 2.37
C ASP A 117 -17.07 5.45 1.69
N LEU A 118 -15.88 4.92 1.33
CA LEU A 118 -14.85 5.68 0.63
C LEU A 118 -14.98 5.53 -0.90
N PRO A 119 -14.77 6.62 -1.68
CA PRO A 119 -14.78 6.56 -3.13
C PRO A 119 -13.66 5.67 -3.66
N ASN A 120 -13.94 4.92 -4.72
CA ASN A 120 -13.00 4.01 -5.34
C ASN A 120 -11.98 4.69 -6.30
N LYS A 121 -12.03 6.02 -6.42
CA LYS A 121 -11.17 6.80 -7.32
C LYS A 121 -10.72 8.08 -6.63
N LEU A 122 -9.50 8.52 -6.93
CA LEU A 122 -8.93 9.78 -6.45
C LEU A 122 -9.80 10.99 -6.86
N ASN A 123 -10.26 11.00 -8.11
CA ASN A 123 -11.13 12.04 -8.67
C ASN A 123 -12.39 11.35 -9.23
N PRO A 124 -13.51 11.35 -8.51
CA PRO A 124 -14.78 10.90 -9.09
C PRO A 124 -15.18 11.87 -10.21
N ASP A 125 -15.45 11.35 -11.42
CA ASP A 125 -15.88 12.19 -12.54
C ASP A 125 -17.22 12.85 -12.21
N GLU A 126 -17.31 14.18 -12.36
CA GLU A 126 -18.53 14.97 -12.17
C GLU A 126 -19.62 14.47 -13.14
N GLY A 127 -20.49 13.56 -12.66
CA GLY A 127 -21.60 12.99 -13.44
C GLY A 127 -21.61 11.46 -13.54
N SER A 128 -20.54 10.78 -13.15
CA SER A 128 -20.54 9.31 -13.02
C SER A 128 -21.09 8.90 -11.65
N LYS A 129 -21.80 7.76 -11.56
CA LYS A 129 -22.20 7.20 -10.26
C LYS A 129 -20.94 6.89 -9.47
N ALA A 130 -20.76 7.55 -8.32
CA ALA A 130 -19.62 7.30 -7.44
C ALA A 130 -19.64 5.81 -7.03
N THR A 131 -18.63 5.07 -7.49
CA THR A 131 -18.36 3.71 -7.02
C THR A 131 -17.66 3.82 -5.68
N TYR A 132 -18.19 3.16 -4.67
CA TYR A 132 -17.62 3.12 -3.33
C TYR A 132 -17.07 1.74 -3.03
N GLY A 133 -16.11 1.67 -2.11
CA GLY A 133 -15.50 0.43 -1.71
C GLY A 133 -14.03 0.38 -2.09
N LEU A 134 -13.17 0.51 -1.09
CA LEU A 134 -11.74 0.19 -1.20
C LEU A 134 -11.43 -1.05 -0.36
N TYR A 135 -10.53 -1.89 -0.83
CA TYR A 135 -10.17 -3.14 -0.15
C TYR A 135 -8.81 -3.02 0.51
N LEU A 136 -8.70 -3.46 1.75
CA LEU A 136 -7.42 -3.54 2.44
C LEU A 136 -6.51 -4.51 1.68
N SER A 137 -5.29 -4.09 1.41
CA SER A 137 -4.34 -4.81 0.56
C SER A 137 -2.92 -4.64 1.05
N GLY A 138 -2.13 -5.70 1.02
CA GLY A 138 -0.69 -5.61 1.30
C GLY A 138 0.06 -4.85 0.21
N ILE A 139 1.09 -4.07 0.58
CA ILE A 139 2.01 -3.41 -0.37
C ILE A 139 3.43 -3.94 -0.17
N MET A 140 4.16 -4.06 -1.28
CA MET A 140 5.57 -4.46 -1.29
C MET A 140 6.41 -3.29 -1.80
N ASN A 141 7.44 -2.89 -1.06
CA ASN A 141 8.33 -1.82 -1.47
C ASN A 141 9.42 -2.34 -2.41
N GLU A 142 10.07 -1.45 -3.16
CA GLU A 142 11.16 -1.82 -4.09
C GLU A 142 12.27 -2.64 -3.43
N ARG A 143 12.63 -2.30 -2.19
CA ARG A 143 13.63 -3.02 -1.39
C ARG A 143 13.23 -4.48 -1.14
N ASP A 144 11.94 -4.74 -0.98
CA ASP A 144 11.40 -6.07 -0.68
C ASP A 144 11.33 -6.92 -1.97
N LEU A 145 11.16 -6.29 -3.15
CA LEU A 145 11.13 -6.96 -4.46
C LEU A 145 12.42 -7.72 -4.77
N ASP A 146 13.54 -7.28 -4.19
CA ASP A 146 14.84 -7.91 -4.42
C ASP A 146 15.06 -9.15 -3.56
N VAL A 147 14.37 -9.25 -2.43
CA VAL A 147 14.50 -10.34 -1.47
C VAL A 147 13.55 -11.48 -1.83
N ASP A 148 12.27 -11.17 -1.99
CA ASP A 148 11.23 -12.18 -2.12
C ASP A 148 10.13 -11.79 -3.10
N THR A 149 9.36 -12.81 -3.53
CA THR A 149 8.26 -12.63 -4.48
C THR A 149 6.87 -12.71 -3.85
N HIS A 150 6.82 -12.70 -2.52
CA HIS A 150 5.64 -12.75 -1.67
C HIS A 150 5.84 -11.82 -0.46
N PHE A 151 4.78 -11.53 0.29
CA PHE A 151 4.88 -10.70 1.49
C PHE A 151 5.86 -11.27 2.52
N ILE A 152 6.62 -10.35 3.10
CA ILE A 152 7.61 -10.59 4.16
C ILE A 152 7.31 -9.69 5.37
N HIS A 153 8.05 -9.92 6.46
CA HIS A 153 8.00 -9.04 7.62
C HIS A 153 8.33 -7.59 7.23
N GLY A 154 7.53 -6.64 7.70
CA GLY A 154 7.72 -5.20 7.49
C GLY A 154 7.00 -4.63 6.27
N CYS A 155 6.41 -5.47 5.41
CA CYS A 155 5.57 -5.02 4.29
C CYS A 155 4.42 -4.13 4.80
N GLY A 156 4.16 -3.02 4.12
CA GLY A 156 3.08 -2.10 4.48
C GLY A 156 1.71 -2.61 4.03
N LEU A 157 0.66 -1.85 4.36
CA LEU A 157 -0.67 -2.04 3.80
C LEU A 157 -1.19 -0.75 3.16
N CYS A 158 -2.20 -0.91 2.33
CA CYS A 158 -2.87 0.14 1.59
C CYS A 158 -4.32 -0.26 1.32
N LEU A 159 -5.06 0.63 0.67
CA LEU A 159 -6.42 0.45 0.23
C LEU A 159 -6.44 0.44 -1.29
N SER A 160 -6.69 -0.73 -1.87
CA SER A 160 -6.74 -0.93 -3.31
C SER A 160 -8.16 -0.82 -3.85
N PRO A 161 -8.33 -0.31 -5.08
CA PRO A 161 -9.63 -0.29 -5.76
C PRO A 161 -10.07 -1.66 -6.29
N ASP A 162 -9.19 -2.65 -6.27
CA ASP A 162 -9.43 -3.98 -6.82
C ASP A 162 -10.33 -4.83 -5.91
N LYS A 163 -11.45 -5.27 -6.47
CA LYS A 163 -12.46 -6.10 -5.82
C LYS A 163 -12.14 -7.59 -5.88
N ALA A 164 -11.38 -8.02 -6.88
CA ALA A 164 -11.16 -9.45 -7.12
C ALA A 164 -10.43 -10.09 -5.93
N PRO A 165 -10.97 -11.17 -5.33
CA PRO A 165 -10.35 -11.79 -4.16
C PRO A 165 -9.03 -12.45 -4.55
N CYS A 166 -7.94 -11.93 -3.97
CA CYS A 166 -6.58 -12.38 -4.21
C CYS A 166 -5.79 -12.45 -2.91
N VAL A 167 -4.64 -13.13 -2.93
CA VAL A 167 -3.75 -13.27 -1.76
C VAL A 167 -3.48 -11.92 -1.09
N ARG A 168 -3.33 -10.87 -1.89
CA ARG A 168 -3.06 -9.51 -1.45
C ARG A 168 -4.16 -8.85 -0.62
N ASN A 169 -5.43 -9.07 -0.96
CA ASN A 169 -6.58 -8.39 -0.35
C ASN A 169 -7.42 -9.29 0.58
N THR A 170 -6.88 -10.46 0.94
CA THR A 170 -7.58 -11.46 1.73
C THR A 170 -6.91 -11.71 3.08
N PHE A 171 -7.73 -11.74 4.13
CA PHE A 171 -7.30 -11.86 5.51
C PHE A 171 -8.12 -12.91 6.26
N LEU A 172 -7.56 -13.43 7.34
CA LEU A 172 -8.18 -14.35 8.28
C LEU A 172 -8.18 -13.74 9.66
N PHE A 173 -9.25 -13.97 10.40
CA PHE A 173 -9.29 -13.68 11.83
C PHE A 173 -8.76 -14.89 12.60
N VAL A 174 -7.88 -14.63 13.56
CA VAL A 174 -7.30 -15.64 14.47
C VAL A 174 -7.52 -15.16 15.90
N GLY A 175 -8.03 -16.02 16.76
CA GLY A 175 -8.27 -15.67 18.17
C GLY A 175 -6.97 -15.50 18.96
N CYS A 176 -6.94 -14.56 19.91
CA CYS A 176 -5.78 -14.34 20.76
C CYS A 176 -5.62 -15.43 21.85
N ASP A 177 -6.73 -15.97 22.33
CA ASP A 177 -6.79 -16.84 23.52
C ASP A 177 -6.99 -18.33 23.18
N GLY A 178 -6.50 -18.76 22.01
CA GLY A 178 -6.59 -20.16 21.57
C GLY A 178 -7.99 -20.60 21.12
N GLN A 179 -8.82 -19.65 20.68
CA GLN A 179 -10.12 -19.95 20.06
C GLN A 179 -9.93 -20.79 18.79
N SER A 180 -10.80 -21.79 18.64
CA SER A 180 -10.71 -22.78 17.56
C SER A 180 -11.21 -22.20 16.24
N ASN A 181 -10.62 -22.66 15.13
CA ASN A 181 -11.15 -22.39 13.79
C ASN A 181 -12.64 -22.80 13.70
N GLY A 182 -13.47 -21.96 13.09
CA GLY A 182 -14.91 -22.16 12.93
C GLY A 182 -15.79 -21.61 14.05
N GLN A 183 -15.22 -21.08 15.14
CA GLN A 183 -15.98 -20.31 16.13
C GLN A 183 -16.31 -18.91 15.61
N SER A 184 -17.42 -18.34 16.08
CA SER A 184 -17.80 -16.98 15.70
C SER A 184 -16.89 -15.93 16.32
N VAL A 185 -16.57 -14.90 15.55
CA VAL A 185 -15.92 -13.68 16.04
C VAL A 185 -16.97 -12.82 16.73
N TYR A 186 -16.69 -12.44 17.97
CA TYR A 186 -17.60 -11.63 18.78
C TYR A 186 -17.18 -10.15 18.81
N TYR A 187 -18.14 -9.26 18.95
CA TYR A 187 -17.86 -7.84 19.17
C TYR A 187 -17.15 -7.63 20.51
N GLY A 188 -16.06 -6.84 20.50
CA GLY A 188 -15.28 -6.47 21.68
C GLY A 188 -14.13 -7.42 22.05
N ASP A 189 -14.08 -8.61 21.44
CA ASP A 189 -12.99 -9.57 21.63
C ASP A 189 -11.72 -9.13 20.90
N ASP A 190 -10.57 -9.47 21.50
CA ASP A 190 -9.26 -9.25 20.89
C ASP A 190 -8.96 -10.33 19.84
N VAL A 191 -8.74 -9.89 18.60
CA VAL A 191 -8.43 -10.75 17.46
C VAL A 191 -7.15 -10.31 16.77
N TYR A 192 -6.44 -11.29 16.21
CA TYR A 192 -5.38 -11.05 15.25
C TYR A 192 -5.95 -11.11 13.83
N ILE A 193 -5.53 -10.17 12.99
CA ILE A 193 -5.83 -10.17 11.56
C ILE A 193 -4.58 -10.69 10.85
N ARG A 194 -4.72 -11.76 10.09
CA ARG A 194 -3.61 -12.45 9.40
C ARG A 194 -3.82 -12.38 7.89
N ILE A 195 -2.77 -12.22 7.10
CA ILE A 195 -2.87 -12.37 5.65
C ILE A 195 -3.02 -13.85 5.25
N SER A 196 -3.69 -14.10 4.12
CA SER A 196 -4.00 -15.47 3.66
C SER A 196 -2.75 -16.30 3.37
N GLU A 197 -1.87 -15.80 2.52
CA GLU A 197 -0.66 -16.47 2.07
C GLU A 197 0.55 -15.53 2.22
N SER A 198 1.65 -16.07 2.72
CA SER A 198 2.93 -15.38 2.91
C SER A 198 4.03 -16.17 2.21
N GLY A 199 5.17 -15.52 1.91
CA GLY A 199 6.26 -16.16 1.16
C GLY A 199 7.08 -17.16 1.97
N THR A 200 6.97 -17.06 3.28
CA THR A 200 7.69 -17.86 4.27
C THR A 200 6.70 -18.77 4.98
N ASP A 201 7.16 -19.90 5.52
CA ASP A 201 6.33 -20.80 6.34
C ASP A 201 5.76 -20.10 7.60
N SER A 202 6.25 -18.91 7.92
CA SER A 202 5.71 -18.04 8.96
C SER A 202 4.51 -17.23 8.49
N HIS A 203 3.49 -17.17 9.33
CA HIS A 203 2.29 -16.37 9.11
C HIS A 203 2.56 -14.89 9.38
N LEU A 204 1.94 -14.01 8.58
CA LEU A 204 2.04 -12.56 8.74
C LEU A 204 0.75 -11.98 9.31
N TYR A 205 0.89 -11.22 10.39
CA TYR A 205 -0.18 -10.55 11.12
C TYR A 205 -0.14 -9.05 10.87
N LEU A 206 -1.32 -8.44 10.89
CA LEU A 206 -1.49 -6.99 10.89
C LEU A 206 -0.94 -6.43 12.19
N GLN A 207 -0.04 -5.46 12.10
CA GLN A 207 0.52 -4.74 13.23
C GLN A 207 0.33 -3.25 13.00
N CYS A 208 -0.13 -2.54 14.04
CA CYS A 208 -0.09 -1.10 14.08
C CYS A 208 1.12 -0.67 14.92
N GLU A 209 2.14 -0.13 14.27
CA GLU A 209 3.37 0.30 14.92
C GLU A 209 3.12 1.61 15.69
N ASN A 210 3.83 1.81 16.80
CA ASN A 210 3.87 3.13 17.44
C ASN A 210 4.65 4.08 16.53
N ALA A 211 4.25 5.36 16.46
CA ALA A 211 4.92 6.37 15.65
C ALA A 211 6.44 6.34 15.86
N THR A 212 7.17 5.78 14.90
CA THR A 212 8.63 5.81 14.86
C THR A 212 9.07 7.14 14.27
N MET A 213 10.39 7.39 14.24
CA MET A 213 10.93 8.60 13.61
C MET A 213 10.54 8.75 12.12
N ASP A 214 10.09 7.67 11.48
CA ASP A 214 9.68 7.66 10.06
C ASP A 214 8.36 8.38 9.80
N ASP A 215 7.45 8.45 10.80
CA ASP A 215 6.11 9.04 10.61
C ASP A 215 6.09 10.55 10.87
N PHE A 216 7.17 11.17 11.38
CA PHE A 216 7.25 12.62 11.71
C PHE A 216 6.03 13.17 12.48
N GLY A 217 5.37 12.35 13.30
CA GLY A 217 4.15 12.73 14.05
C GLY A 217 2.83 12.57 13.27
N GLY A 218 2.84 11.85 12.15
CA GLY A 218 1.68 11.48 11.37
C GLY A 218 0.78 10.41 12.01
N HIS A 219 -0.18 9.91 11.23
CA HIS A 219 -1.06 8.83 11.66
C HIS A 219 -0.31 7.49 11.69
N LEU A 220 -0.68 6.62 12.63
CA LEU A 220 0.02 5.35 12.85
C LEU A 220 -0.15 4.45 11.62
N GLN A 221 0.96 4.01 11.05
CA GLN A 221 0.95 3.14 9.87
C GLN A 221 0.71 1.67 10.24
N LEU A 222 0.23 0.90 9.26
CA LEU A 222 0.08 -0.55 9.38
C LEU A 222 1.19 -1.28 8.64
N ARG A 223 1.68 -2.35 9.27
CA ARG A 223 2.67 -3.26 8.69
C ARG A 223 2.30 -4.71 8.95
N LEU A 224 2.88 -5.60 8.17
CA LEU A 224 2.81 -7.04 8.35
C LEU A 224 3.98 -7.51 9.21
N THR A 225 3.72 -8.33 10.22
CA THR A 225 4.74 -8.89 11.12
C THR A 225 4.60 -10.39 11.29
N GLN A 226 5.71 -11.07 11.55
CA GLN A 226 5.74 -12.51 11.83
C GLN A 226 5.52 -12.81 13.33
N SER A 227 5.76 -11.83 14.21
CA SER A 227 5.64 -11.97 15.66
C SER A 227 4.35 -11.33 16.17
N PRO A 228 3.31 -12.12 16.49
CA PRO A 228 2.06 -11.57 17.01
C PRO A 228 2.24 -11.05 18.45
N ASP A 229 2.18 -9.73 18.61
CA ASP A 229 2.32 -9.03 19.89
C ASP A 229 1.04 -8.25 20.26
N LEU A 230 1.07 -7.47 21.35
CA LEU A 230 -0.05 -6.60 21.75
C LEU A 230 -0.43 -5.57 20.66
N TYR A 231 0.53 -5.16 19.83
CA TYR A 231 0.34 -4.25 18.70
C TYR A 231 -0.32 -4.90 17.47
N CYS A 232 -0.56 -6.21 17.53
CA CYS A 232 -1.28 -6.95 16.49
C CYS A 232 -2.75 -7.18 16.85
N ARG A 233 -3.17 -6.76 18.05
CA ARG A 233 -4.52 -6.99 18.56
C ARG A 233 -5.48 -5.93 18.08
N PHE A 234 -6.56 -6.36 17.47
CA PHE A 234 -7.67 -5.53 17.02
C PHE A 234 -8.97 -6.01 17.66
N LYS A 235 -9.91 -5.09 17.84
CA LYS A 235 -11.28 -5.36 18.28
C LYS A 235 -12.24 -4.90 17.22
N VAL A 236 -13.26 -5.70 16.97
CA VAL A 236 -14.37 -5.31 16.11
C VAL A 236 -15.50 -4.78 16.99
N TYR A 237 -16.08 -3.66 16.59
CA TYR A 237 -17.22 -3.03 17.27
C TYR A 237 -18.34 -2.73 16.28
N HIS A 238 -19.54 -2.65 16.81
CA HIS A 238 -20.68 -2.17 16.04
C HIS A 238 -20.49 -0.70 15.64
N TRP A 239 -20.86 -0.36 14.39
CA TRP A 239 -20.68 0.99 13.84
C TRP A 239 -21.38 2.05 14.68
N ASN A 240 -22.64 1.79 15.08
CA ASN A 240 -23.44 2.68 15.89
C ASN A 240 -22.96 2.65 17.36
N PRO A 241 -22.49 3.79 17.94
CA PRO A 241 -22.02 3.87 19.31
C PRO A 241 -23.02 3.37 20.36
N ASN A 242 -24.31 3.65 20.16
CA ASN A 242 -25.34 3.35 21.16
C ASN A 242 -25.61 1.84 21.32
N LEU A 243 -25.28 1.05 20.30
CA LEU A 243 -25.50 -0.40 20.29
C LEU A 243 -24.26 -1.18 20.73
N ARG A 244 -23.12 -0.52 21.00
CA ARG A 244 -21.85 -1.21 21.30
C ARG A 244 -21.92 -2.01 22.60
N ASP A 245 -22.60 -1.48 23.62
CA ASP A 245 -22.74 -2.15 24.91
C ASP A 245 -23.70 -3.35 24.82
N GLU A 246 -24.79 -3.21 24.06
CA GLU A 246 -25.79 -4.27 23.86
C GLU A 246 -25.27 -5.41 22.98
N THR A 247 -24.43 -5.08 22.00
CA THR A 247 -23.87 -6.05 21.05
C THR A 247 -22.55 -6.66 21.53
N ALA A 248 -21.97 -6.20 22.64
CA ALA A 248 -20.73 -6.75 23.18
C ALA A 248 -20.87 -8.26 23.48
N GLY A 249 -19.92 -9.07 23.02
CA GLY A 249 -19.96 -10.54 23.16
C GLY A 249 -20.94 -11.24 22.20
N SER A 250 -21.62 -10.51 21.31
CA SER A 250 -22.47 -11.10 20.26
C SER A 250 -21.74 -11.22 18.93
N GLY A 251 -22.12 -12.23 18.14
CA GLY A 251 -21.56 -12.44 16.80
C GLY A 251 -22.19 -11.47 15.81
N PHE A 252 -21.47 -11.17 14.72
CA PHE A 252 -21.97 -10.25 13.71
C PHE A 252 -21.93 -10.87 12.31
N PRO A 253 -22.92 -10.54 11.45
CA PRO A 253 -22.97 -11.09 10.12
C PRO A 253 -21.89 -10.50 9.21
N PRO A 254 -21.38 -11.28 8.25
CA PRO A 254 -20.56 -10.73 7.16
C PRO A 254 -21.30 -9.59 6.44
N ASN A 255 -20.54 -8.68 5.82
CA ASN A 255 -21.03 -7.48 5.14
C ASN A 255 -21.73 -6.44 6.02
N ALA A 256 -21.85 -6.67 7.33
CA ALA A 256 -22.28 -5.65 8.28
C ALA A 256 -21.23 -4.54 8.40
N ARG A 257 -21.71 -3.32 8.64
CA ARG A 257 -20.85 -2.17 8.91
C ARG A 257 -20.29 -2.29 10.32
N VAL A 258 -18.98 -2.22 10.43
CA VAL A 258 -18.24 -2.38 11.68
C VAL A 258 -17.16 -1.31 11.82
N ILE A 259 -16.64 -1.16 13.03
CA ILE A 259 -15.43 -0.39 13.33
C ILE A 259 -14.37 -1.35 13.82
N ILE A 260 -13.18 -1.28 13.24
CA ILE A 260 -12.03 -2.06 13.66
C ILE A 260 -11.15 -1.12 14.48
N LYS A 261 -10.90 -1.47 15.75
CA LYS A 261 -10.14 -0.66 16.70
C LYS A 261 -8.87 -1.38 17.07
N HIS A 262 -7.73 -0.70 16.99
CA HIS A 262 -6.47 -1.22 17.49
C HIS A 262 -6.44 -1.16 19.03
N SER A 263 -6.16 -2.30 19.67
CA SER A 263 -6.29 -2.44 21.12
C SER A 263 -5.24 -1.63 21.88
N ALA A 264 -3.98 -1.61 21.41
CA ALA A 264 -2.91 -0.94 22.12
C ALA A 264 -2.96 0.59 22.01
N SER A 265 -3.25 1.14 20.83
CA SER A 265 -3.33 2.60 20.64
C SER A 265 -4.71 3.17 20.95
N GLY A 266 -5.74 2.32 21.01
CA GLY A 266 -7.13 2.74 21.17
C GLY A 266 -7.69 3.52 19.99
N ARG A 267 -6.96 3.59 18.86
CA ARG A 267 -7.38 4.27 17.62
C ARG A 267 -8.08 3.31 16.68
N ASN A 268 -8.93 3.85 15.81
CA ASN A 268 -9.65 3.05 14.82
C ASN A 268 -8.83 2.89 13.55
N LEU A 269 -9.05 1.80 12.82
CA LEU A 269 -8.56 1.61 11.47
C LEU A 269 -9.23 2.65 10.56
N ALA A 270 -8.44 3.33 9.73
CA ALA A 270 -8.91 4.42 8.87
C ALA A 270 -8.35 4.30 7.46
N GLY A 271 -9.20 4.54 6.47
CA GLY A 271 -8.77 4.83 5.10
C GLY A 271 -8.46 6.30 4.93
N GLU A 272 -7.24 6.63 4.51
CA GLU A 272 -6.77 8.00 4.33
C GLU A 272 -7.08 8.49 2.92
N TYR A 273 -8.35 8.80 2.63
CA TYR A 273 -8.82 9.12 1.28
C TYR A 273 -8.08 10.31 0.62
N THR A 274 -7.52 11.22 1.41
CA THR A 274 -6.74 12.36 0.90
C THR A 274 -5.33 11.97 0.45
N TYR A 275 -4.83 10.80 0.85
CA TYR A 275 -3.48 10.33 0.60
C TYR A 275 -3.49 9.11 -0.33
N TRP A 276 -3.39 9.36 -1.63
CA TRP A 276 -3.18 8.32 -2.63
C TRP A 276 -1.71 8.19 -2.99
N ILE A 277 -1.24 6.96 -3.08
CA ILE A 277 0.14 6.59 -3.31
C ILE A 277 0.21 5.80 -4.63
N PRO A 278 1.14 6.13 -5.55
CA PRO A 278 1.39 5.31 -6.72
C PRO A 278 2.15 4.04 -6.29
N THR A 279 1.57 2.88 -6.57
CA THR A 279 2.16 1.58 -6.27
C THR A 279 2.33 0.77 -7.55
N LEU A 280 2.96 -0.40 -7.45
CA LEU A 280 3.09 -1.32 -8.59
C LEU A 280 1.72 -1.73 -9.17
N PHE A 281 0.65 -1.65 -8.38
CA PHE A 281 -0.68 -2.10 -8.74
C PHE A 281 -1.60 -0.98 -9.22
N GLY A 282 -1.12 0.27 -9.18
CA GLY A 282 -1.90 1.45 -9.59
C GLY A 282 -1.92 2.52 -8.50
N ALA A 283 -2.86 3.46 -8.62
CA ALA A 283 -3.11 4.45 -7.58
C ALA A 283 -3.91 3.80 -6.44
N GLU A 284 -3.38 3.85 -5.23
CA GLU A 284 -3.98 3.22 -4.06
C GLU A 284 -4.04 4.20 -2.89
N CYS A 285 -5.03 4.03 -2.03
CA CYS A 285 -5.26 4.91 -0.90
C CYS A 285 -4.42 4.44 0.31
N SER A 286 -3.89 5.37 1.09
CA SER A 286 -3.16 5.04 2.32
C SER A 286 -4.12 4.52 3.40
N VAL A 287 -3.61 3.70 4.32
CA VAL A 287 -4.37 3.17 5.45
C VAL A 287 -3.59 3.42 6.73
N SER A 288 -4.29 3.83 7.79
CA SER A 288 -3.69 4.17 9.06
C SER A 288 -4.54 3.69 10.24
N CYS A 289 -4.03 3.83 11.46
CA CYS A 289 -4.84 3.82 12.66
C CYS A 289 -5.02 5.25 13.19
N HIS A 290 -6.15 5.85 12.82
CA HIS A 290 -6.60 7.16 13.26
C HIS A 290 -8.11 7.15 13.50
N THR A 291 -8.57 7.88 14.52
CA THR A 291 -10.01 8.01 14.80
C THR A 291 -10.49 9.36 14.27
N TYR A 292 -11.07 9.34 13.09
CA TYR A 292 -11.77 10.50 12.54
C TYR A 292 -13.11 10.67 13.21
N ARG A 293 -13.45 11.92 13.54
CA ARG A 293 -14.69 12.27 14.21
C ARG A 293 -15.27 13.53 13.60
N ASP A 294 -16.58 13.53 13.41
CA ASP A 294 -17.33 14.74 13.07
C ASP A 294 -17.48 15.64 14.31
N THR A 295 -17.99 16.84 14.10
CA THR A 295 -18.46 17.82 15.08
C THR A 295 -19.30 17.21 16.21
N HIS A 296 -20.09 16.17 15.92
CA HIS A 296 -20.89 15.42 16.89
C HIS A 296 -20.12 14.31 17.64
N LYS A 297 -18.80 14.22 17.47
CA LYS A 297 -17.91 13.19 18.02
C LYS A 297 -18.20 11.76 17.54
N LEU A 298 -18.99 11.61 16.48
CA LEU A 298 -19.27 10.33 15.82
C LEU A 298 -18.17 10.02 14.81
N GLU A 299 -17.82 8.73 14.67
CA GLU A 299 -16.88 8.29 13.65
C GLU A 299 -17.38 8.61 12.22
N THR A 300 -16.46 8.87 11.29
CA THR A 300 -16.76 9.28 9.91
C THR A 300 -16.49 8.15 8.90
N ALA A 301 -16.79 8.40 7.62
CA ALA A 301 -16.68 7.48 6.47
C ALA A 301 -15.40 6.62 6.49
N GLU A 302 -14.28 7.25 6.82
CA GLU A 302 -12.92 6.70 6.84
C GLU A 302 -12.77 5.52 7.82
N ASN A 303 -13.57 5.49 8.89
CA ASN A 303 -13.48 4.48 9.94
C ASN A 303 -14.48 3.33 9.79
N TYR A 304 -15.31 3.34 8.76
CA TYR A 304 -16.32 2.31 8.55
C TYR A 304 -15.84 1.22 7.62
N TRP A 305 -15.92 -0.01 8.11
CA TRP A 305 -15.44 -1.20 7.44
C TRP A 305 -16.56 -2.21 7.27
N LYS A 306 -16.41 -3.10 6.30
CA LYS A 306 -17.20 -4.32 6.13
C LYS A 306 -16.27 -5.50 6.02
N ILE A 307 -16.63 -6.59 6.65
CA ILE A 307 -15.94 -7.88 6.49
C ILE A 307 -16.70 -8.66 5.43
N VAL A 308 -16.13 -8.70 4.23
CA VAL A 308 -16.77 -9.25 3.04
C VAL A 308 -16.46 -10.74 2.94
N SER A 309 -17.52 -11.54 2.92
CA SER A 309 -17.50 -12.97 2.58
C SER A 309 -17.86 -13.17 1.12
N ASP A 310 -17.84 -14.41 0.64
CA ASP A 310 -18.33 -14.71 -0.70
C ASP A 310 -19.78 -14.19 -0.86
N VAL A 311 -20.02 -13.49 -1.97
CA VAL A 311 -21.34 -12.94 -2.27
C VAL A 311 -22.06 -13.99 -3.09
N LYS A 312 -23.21 -14.45 -2.58
CA LYS A 312 -24.10 -15.31 -3.35
C LYS A 312 -24.33 -14.64 -4.69
N PRO A 313 -23.94 -15.25 -5.83
CA PRO A 313 -24.29 -14.65 -7.09
C PRO A 313 -25.81 -14.68 -7.16
N ASP A 314 -26.41 -13.51 -7.43
CA ASP A 314 -27.85 -13.39 -7.48
C ASP A 314 -28.40 -14.45 -8.44
N ILE A 315 -29.07 -15.47 -7.92
CA ILE A 315 -29.62 -16.57 -8.73
C ILE A 315 -30.57 -15.99 -9.78
N ASN A 316 -31.27 -14.91 -9.42
CA ASN A 316 -32.10 -14.15 -10.32
C ASN A 316 -31.32 -13.51 -11.47
N LEU A 317 -30.08 -13.05 -11.25
CA LEU A 317 -29.20 -12.53 -12.30
C LEU A 317 -28.77 -13.65 -13.27
N TYR A 318 -28.40 -14.83 -12.77
CA TYR A 318 -28.12 -15.97 -13.65
C TYR A 318 -29.35 -16.47 -14.40
N VAL A 319 -30.52 -16.46 -13.78
CA VAL A 319 -31.79 -16.82 -14.44
C VAL A 319 -32.16 -15.77 -15.50
N ARG A 320 -31.93 -14.48 -15.26
CA ARG A 320 -32.12 -13.41 -16.25
C ARG A 320 -31.11 -13.50 -17.40
N ALA A 321 -29.85 -13.79 -17.09
CA ALA A 321 -28.79 -14.09 -18.07
C ALA A 321 -29.16 -15.26 -18.97
N ALA A 322 -29.62 -16.37 -18.37
CA ALA A 322 -30.06 -17.56 -19.08
C ALA A 322 -31.34 -17.33 -19.91
N LYS A 323 -32.14 -16.32 -19.54
CA LYS A 323 -33.31 -15.86 -20.30
C LYS A 323 -32.95 -14.84 -21.40
N GLY A 324 -31.69 -14.43 -21.52
CA GLY A 324 -31.23 -13.48 -22.54
C GLY A 324 -31.59 -12.02 -22.27
N GLU A 325 -31.87 -11.66 -21.02
CA GLU A 325 -32.09 -10.26 -20.62
C GLU A 325 -30.75 -9.51 -20.51
N ASP A 326 -30.71 -8.25 -20.97
CA ASP A 326 -29.52 -7.40 -20.85
C ASP A 326 -29.20 -7.13 -19.39
N ILE A 327 -28.05 -7.65 -18.95
CA ILE A 327 -27.54 -7.48 -17.59
C ILE A 327 -26.72 -6.19 -17.55
N PRO A 328 -27.01 -5.24 -16.64
CA PRO A 328 -26.13 -4.11 -16.40
C PRO A 328 -24.73 -4.61 -16.05
N VAL A 329 -23.70 -4.14 -16.78
CA VAL A 329 -22.31 -4.57 -16.64
C VAL A 329 -21.80 -4.43 -15.19
N ASP A 330 -22.36 -3.46 -14.45
CA ASP A 330 -22.08 -3.19 -13.03
C ASP A 330 -22.43 -4.34 -12.08
N LEU A 331 -23.31 -5.28 -12.47
CA LEU A 331 -23.74 -6.42 -11.66
C LEU A 331 -22.96 -7.71 -11.95
N LEU A 332 -22.09 -7.71 -12.95
CA LEU A 332 -21.29 -8.86 -13.37
C LEU A 332 -19.87 -8.87 -12.77
N ASN A 333 -19.48 -7.83 -12.02
CA ASN A 333 -18.14 -7.64 -11.46
C ASN A 333 -18.16 -7.50 -9.95
#